data_AF-A0A4U5X903-F1
#
_entry.id   AF-A0A4U5X903-F1
#
_cell.length_a   1.000
_cell.length_b   1.000
_cell.length_c   1.000
_cell.angle_alpha   90.00
_cell.angle_beta   90.00
_cell.angle_gamma   90.00
#
_symmetry.space_group_name_H-M   'P 1'
#
loop_
_entity.id
_entity.type
_entity.pdbx_description
1 polymer ?
#
loop_
_entity_poly.entity_id
_entity_poly.type
_entity_poly.pdbx_seq_one_letter_code
_entity_poly.pdbx_strand_id
1 'polypeptide(L)' 'MARIPSFGYHERRDGSVMITRGCSPVRIVPGPDAPALLAELAEDDPQETLARWATIPSRAAA' A
#
# COMPACT_ATOMS: atom_id res chain seq x y z
N MET A 1 -14.72 -8.72 19.95
CA MET A 1 -14.39 -7.61 19.02
C MET A 1 -13.76 -8.21 17.78
N ALA A 2 -14.45 -8.16 16.63
CA ALA A 2 -13.81 -8.51 15.37
C ALA A 2 -12.70 -7.49 15.12
N ARG A 3 -11.42 -7.93 15.09
CA ARG A 3 -10.35 -7.08 14.55
C ARG A 3 -10.72 -6.84 13.10
N ILE A 4 -11.18 -5.64 12.77
CA ILE A 4 -11.25 -5.19 11.39
C ILE A 4 -9.85 -5.43 10.81
N PRO A 5 -9.70 -6.20 9.72
CA PRO A 5 -8.39 -6.53 9.20
C PRO A 5 -7.72 -5.22 8.75
N SER A 6 -6.81 -4.72 9.57
CA SER A 6 -6.11 -3.46 9.33
C SER A 6 -5.08 -3.64 8.22
N PHE A 7 -5.03 -2.67 7.33
CA PHE A 7 -3.95 -2.53 6.38
C PHE A 7 -2.73 -1.91 7.05
N GLY A 8 -1.54 -2.35 6.66
CA GLY A 8 -0.27 -1.75 7.03
C GLY A 8 0.65 -1.70 5.82
N TYR A 9 1.74 -0.93 5.89
CA TYR A 9 2.71 -0.86 4.81
C TYR A 9 4.15 -0.86 5.33
N HIS A 10 5.09 -1.22 4.46
CA HIS A 10 6.52 -1.21 4.73
C HIS A 10 7.30 -0.77 3.49
N GLU A 11 8.12 0.27 3.63
CA GLU A 11 9.05 0.72 2.61
C GLU A 11 10.26 -0.23 2.53
N ARG A 12 10.58 -0.70 1.33
CA ARG A 12 11.70 -1.60 1.07
C ARG A 12 12.93 -0.81 0.62
N ARG A 13 14.12 -1.40 0.77
CA ARG A 13 15.40 -0.76 0.38
C ARG A 13 15.51 -0.45 -1.11
N ASP A 14 14.75 -1.14 -1.96
CA ASP A 14 14.69 -0.87 -3.41
C ASP A 14 13.77 0.32 -3.77
N GLY A 15 13.13 0.94 -2.78
CA GLY A 15 12.21 2.06 -2.96
C GLY A 15 10.74 1.65 -3.15
N SER A 16 10.44 0.36 -3.35
CA SER A 16 9.05 -0.12 -3.38
C SER A 16 8.39 -0.13 -2.00
N VAL A 17 7.06 -0.06 -1.98
CA VAL A 17 6.25 -0.14 -0.75
C VAL A 17 5.42 -1.42 -0.76
N MET A 18 5.58 -2.24 0.26
CA MET A 18 4.77 -3.45 0.45
C MET A 18 3.56 -3.11 1.31
N ILE A 19 2.35 -3.35 0.80
CA ILE A 19 1.10 -3.26 1.55
C ILE A 19 0.77 -4.65 2.09
N THR A 20 0.34 -4.69 3.35
CA THR A 20 -0.04 -5.89 4.09
C THR A 20 -1.48 -5.77 4.60
N ARG A 21 -2.18 -6.89 4.71
CA ARG A 21 -3.49 -7.01 5.36
C ARG A 21 -3.41 -8.11 6.40
N GLY A 22 -3.59 -7.78 7.67
CA GLY A 22 -3.46 -8.75 8.76
C GLY A 22 -2.10 -9.48 8.75
N CYS A 23 -1.01 -8.72 8.59
CA CYS A 23 0.37 -9.22 8.48
C CYS A 23 0.71 -10.06 7.23
N SER A 24 -0.24 -10.29 6.33
CA SER A 24 0.02 -10.97 5.05
C SER A 24 0.26 -9.95 3.95
N PRO A 25 1.33 -10.07 3.13
CA PRO A 25 1.56 -9.18 2.01
C PRO A 25 0.45 -9.35 0.97
N VAL A 26 -0.17 -8.25 0.57
CA VAL A 26 -1.25 -8.24 -0.45
C VAL A 26 -0.83 -7.53 -1.71
N ARG A 27 0.13 -6.60 -1.63
CA ARG A 27 0.55 -5.77 -2.76
C ARG A 27 1.95 -5.24 -2.61
N ILE A 28 2.64 -5.05 -3.74
CA ILE A 28 3.89 -4.29 -3.84
C ILE A 28 3.64 -3.12 -4.78
N VAL A 29 3.86 -1.91 -4.30
CA VAL A 29 3.83 -0.66 -5.06
C VAL A 29 5.25 -0.37 -5.52
N PRO A 30 5.52 -0.29 -6.84
CA PRO A 30 6.86 -0.03 -7.37
C PRO A 30 7.43 1.31 -6.86
N GLY A 31 8.76 1.40 -6.77
CA GLY A 31 9.43 2.63 -6.32
C GLY A 31 9.04 3.92 -7.05
N PRO A 32 8.75 3.92 -8.36
CA PRO A 32 8.23 5.10 -9.04
C PRO A 32 6.86 5.58 -8.54
N ASP A 33 6.01 4.67 -8.07
CA ASP A 33 4.65 4.96 -7.59
C ASP A 33 4.60 5.15 -6.05
N ALA A 34 5.65 4.72 -5.34
CA ALA A 34 5.75 4.81 -3.89
C ALA A 34 5.58 6.25 -3.33
N PRO A 35 6.18 7.31 -3.94
CA PRO A 35 5.97 8.67 -3.47
C PRO A 35 4.51 9.13 -3.55
N ALA A 36 3.77 8.68 -4.56
CA ALA A 36 2.34 9.02 -4.71
C ALA A 36 1.51 8.36 -3.60
N LEU A 37 1.76 7.08 -3.31
CA LEU A 37 1.15 6.41 -2.17
C LEU A 37 1.46 7.13 -0.85
N LEU A 38 2.73 7.49 -0.60
CA LEU A 38 3.14 8.15 0.63
C LEU A 38 2.54 9.56 0.80
N ALA A 39 2.35 10.29 -0.31
CA ALA A 39 1.65 11.56 -0.30
C ALA A 39 0.16 11.39 0.07
N GLU A 40 -0.55 10.46 -0.59
CA GLU A 40 -1.95 10.16 -0.24
C GLU A 40 -2.10 9.68 1.22
N LEU A 41 -1.12 8.94 1.76
CA LEU A 41 -1.13 8.52 3.17
C LEU A 41 -0.93 9.67 4.17
N ALA A 42 -0.33 10.78 3.74
CA ALA A 42 -0.16 11.96 4.58
C ALA A 42 -1.39 12.88 4.58
N GLU A 43 -2.22 12.81 3.54
CA GLU A 43 -3.37 13.69 3.33
C GLU A 43 -4.71 13.02 3.68
N ASP A 44 -4.86 11.73 3.42
CA ASP A 44 -6.11 10.97 3.56
C ASP A 44 -6.09 9.93 4.70
N ASP A 45 -7.22 9.25 4.94
CA ASP A 45 -7.29 8.16 5.90
C ASP A 45 -6.35 6.99 5.50
N PRO A 46 -5.39 6.61 6.34
CA PRO A 46 -4.41 5.58 5.96
C PRO A 46 -5.02 4.22 5.64
N GLN A 47 -6.14 3.84 6.28
CA GLN A 47 -6.76 2.54 6.02
C GLN A 47 -7.50 2.55 4.69
N GLU A 48 -8.20 3.63 4.37
CA GLU A 48 -8.87 3.80 3.08
C GLU A 48 -7.86 3.88 1.92
N THR A 49 -6.80 4.67 2.07
CA THR A 49 -5.74 4.81 1.06
C THR A 49 -5.05 3.47 0.79
N LEU A 50 -4.64 2.74 1.84
CA LEU A 50 -4.02 1.42 1.65
C LEU A 50 -4.99 0.40 1.03
N ALA A 51 -6.27 0.42 1.43
CA ALA A 51 -7.27 -0.46 0.85
C ALA A 51 -7.46 -0.18 -0.65
N ARG A 52 -7.54 1.10 -1.03
CA ARG A 52 -7.63 1.53 -2.43
C ARG A 52 -6.41 1.06 -3.21
N TRP A 53 -5.21 1.39 -2.76
CA TRP A 53 -3.95 1.01 -3.41
C TRP A 53 -3.74 -0.50 -3.51
N ALA A 54 -4.26 -1.29 -2.56
CA ALA A 54 -4.23 -2.75 -2.63
C ALA A 54 -5.07 -3.33 -3.79
N THR A 55 -6.05 -2.59 -4.31
CA THR A 55 -6.91 -3.02 -5.42
C THR A 55 -6.46 -2.52 -6.80
N ILE A 56 -5.54 -1.55 -6.85
CA ILE A 56 -5.05 -0.99 -8.13
C ILE A 56 -4.27 -2.08 -8.87
N PRO A 57 -4.65 -2.44 -10.12
CA PRO A 57 -3.91 -3.42 -10.90
C PRO A 57 -2.46 -2.97 -11.07
N SER A 58 -1.51 -3.91 -11.01
CA SER A 58 -0.11 -3.58 -11.33
C SER A 58 -0.09 -3.19 -12.78
N ARG A 59 0.23 -1.93 -13.01
CA ARG A 59 0.63 -1.45 -14.31
C ARG A 59 2.00 -2.05 -14.60
N ALA A 60 2.01 -3.35 -14.88
CA ALA A 60 3.13 -4.02 -15.49
C ALA A 60 3.40 -3.30 -16.81
N ALA A 61 4.69 -3.00 -17.03
CA ALA A 61 5.21 -2.21 -18.13
C ALA A 61 4.52 -2.53 -19.47
N ALA A 62 3.99 -1.48 -20.10
CA ALA A 62 3.84 -1.42 -21.55
C ALA A 62 5.12 -0.80 -22.13
#